data_AF-A0A5C3KL09-F1
#
_entry.id   AF-A0A5C3KL09-F1
#
_cell.length_a   1.000
_cell.length_b   1.000
_cell.length_c   1.000
_cell.angle_alpha   90.00
_cell.angle_beta   90.00
_cell.angle_gamma   90.00
#
_symmetry.space_group_name_H-M   'P 1'
#
loop_
_entity.id
_entity.type
_entity.pdbx_description
1 polymer ?
#
loop_
_entity_poly.entity_id
_entity_poly.type
_entity_poly.pdbx_seq_one_letter_code
_entity_poly.pdbx_strand_id
1 'polypeptide(L)'
;MEIYSKVAEFQAWLIEERKVNPERITKDQEKKEFSRFVEDFNTATLPHEKYYNIDAYEKRMNALRQGEYLPPPEDSYDFEADMKAVKSSHKKKPVEQDTYLSREELMELRKVQQERTEIGKMKLLGMDIKSTYGVRMDSSNLDD
;
A
#
# COMPACT_ATOMS: atom_id res chain seq x y z
N MET A 1 -15.53 0.75 -17.95
CA MET A 1 -15.73 2.03 -18.67
C MET A 1 -14.60 2.98 -18.24
N GLU A 2 -13.35 2.57 -18.45
CA GLU A 2 -12.15 3.26 -17.92
C GLU A 2 -11.23 3.77 -19.06
N ILE A 3 -11.45 3.25 -20.27
CA ILE A 3 -10.70 3.57 -21.50
C ILE A 3 -10.83 5.07 -21.85
N TYR A 4 -11.95 5.71 -21.49
CA TYR A 4 -12.19 7.13 -21.72
C TYR A 4 -11.41 8.04 -20.77
N SER A 5 -11.01 7.55 -19.59
CA SER A 5 -10.28 8.36 -18.61
C SER A 5 -8.85 8.68 -19.04
N LYS A 6 -8.30 7.95 -20.03
CA LYS A 6 -6.91 8.08 -20.49
C LYS A 6 -6.75 8.72 -21.88
N VAL A 7 -7.87 9.18 -22.46
CA VAL A 7 -7.87 9.80 -23.79
C VAL A 7 -7.16 11.15 -23.75
N ALA A 8 -7.36 11.94 -22.69
CA ALA A 8 -6.72 13.25 -22.54
C ALA A 8 -5.19 13.12 -22.43
N GLU A 9 -4.72 12.18 -21.59
CA GLU A 9 -3.30 11.88 -21.41
C GLU A 9 -2.65 11.39 -22.71
N PHE A 10 -3.33 10.48 -23.42
CA PHE A 10 -2.86 9.97 -24.70
C PHE A 10 -2.77 11.07 -25.77
N GLN A 11 -3.77 11.95 -25.85
CA GLN A 11 -3.76 13.08 -26.79
C GLN A 11 -2.63 14.07 -26.48
N ALA A 12 -2.41 14.39 -25.21
CA ALA A 12 -1.32 15.27 -24.81
C ALA A 12 0.05 14.65 -25.16
N TRP A 13 0.24 13.36 -24.88
CA TRP A 13 1.45 12.61 -25.25
C TRP A 13 1.69 12.57 -26.77
N LEU A 14 0.64 12.36 -27.57
CA LEU A 14 0.72 12.40 -29.03
C LEU A 14 1.20 13.77 -29.55
N ILE A 15 0.69 14.85 -28.98
CA ILE A 15 1.03 16.21 -29.41
C ILE A 15 2.45 16.57 -29.00
N GLU A 16 2.84 16.27 -27.76
CA GLU A 16 4.12 16.72 -27.21
C GLU A 16 5.29 15.81 -27.61
N GLU A 17 5.18 14.49 -27.37
CA GLU A 17 6.26 13.54 -27.63
C GLU A 17 6.32 13.12 -29.09
N ARG A 18 5.15 12.79 -29.67
CA ARG A 18 5.10 12.32 -31.06
C ARG A 18 5.06 13.49 -32.05
N LYS A 19 4.72 14.71 -31.63
CA LYS A 19 4.52 15.89 -32.49
C LYS A 19 3.50 15.64 -33.59
N VAL A 20 2.51 14.81 -33.27
CA VAL A 20 1.47 14.37 -34.20
C VAL A 20 0.15 14.96 -33.75
N ASN A 21 -0.53 15.66 -34.67
CA ASN A 21 -1.84 16.20 -34.38
C ASN A 21 -2.88 15.07 -34.38
N PRO A 22 -3.67 14.88 -33.31
CA PRO A 22 -4.67 13.82 -33.23
C PRO A 22 -5.74 13.93 -34.32
N GLU A 23 -5.99 15.14 -34.85
CA GLU A 23 -6.91 15.34 -35.98
C GLU A 23 -6.36 14.90 -37.35
N ARG A 24 -5.05 14.63 -37.45
CA ARG A 24 -4.37 14.30 -38.72
C ARG A 24 -4.03 12.81 -38.84
N ILE A 25 -4.28 11.99 -37.82
CA ILE A 25 -3.93 10.56 -37.82
C ILE A 25 -5.07 9.69 -38.32
N THR A 26 -4.73 8.58 -38.95
CA THR A 26 -5.70 7.53 -39.28
C THR A 26 -5.95 6.63 -38.06
N LYS A 27 -7.12 5.98 -38.02
CA LYS A 27 -7.49 5.08 -36.92
C LYS A 27 -6.49 3.94 -36.68
N ASP A 28 -5.81 3.48 -37.73
CA ASP A 28 -4.80 2.42 -37.62
C ASP A 28 -3.50 2.93 -36.99
N GLN A 29 -3.09 4.16 -37.33
CA GLN A 29 -1.96 4.81 -36.69
C GLN A 29 -2.27 5.11 -35.22
N GLU A 30 -3.46 5.62 -34.92
CA GLU A 30 -3.91 5.88 -33.56
C GLU A 30 -3.82 4.64 -32.67
N LYS A 31 -4.32 3.48 -33.15
CA LYS A 31 -4.21 2.22 -32.41
C LYS A 31 -2.77 1.80 -32.16
N LYS A 32 -1.88 1.97 -33.14
CA LYS A 32 -0.47 1.61 -33.00
C LYS A 32 0.23 2.49 -31.96
N GLU A 33 -0.04 3.79 -31.99
CA GLU A 33 0.50 4.73 -31.00
C GLU A 33 -0.11 4.50 -29.61
N PHE A 34 -1.40 4.19 -29.54
CA PHE A 34 -2.08 3.90 -28.29
C PHE A 34 -1.51 2.65 -27.60
N SER A 35 -1.23 1.59 -28.36
CA SER A 35 -0.58 0.39 -27.80
C SER A 35 0.78 0.72 -27.17
N ARG A 36 1.57 1.59 -27.82
CA ARG A 36 2.87 2.02 -27.29
C ARG A 36 2.72 2.90 -26.04
N PHE A 37 1.77 3.83 -26.06
CA PHE A 37 1.46 4.65 -24.88
C PHE A 37 1.03 3.79 -23.70
N VAL A 38 0.18 2.79 -23.91
CA VAL A 38 -0.27 1.87 -22.86
C VAL A 38 0.89 1.02 -22.34
N GLU A 39 1.80 0.58 -23.21
CA GLU A 39 3.02 -0.12 -22.80
C GLU A 39 3.85 0.78 -21.87
N ASP A 40 4.22 1.98 -22.32
CA ASP A 40 5.02 2.93 -21.55
C ASP A 40 4.33 3.39 -20.26
N PHE A 41 3.00 3.49 -20.27
CA PHE A 41 2.20 3.79 -19.09
C PHE A 41 2.27 2.65 -18.07
N ASN A 42 2.09 1.40 -18.51
CA ASN A 42 2.11 0.24 -17.62
C ASN A 42 3.52 -0.05 -17.08
N THR A 43 4.57 0.26 -17.85
CA THR A 43 5.97 0.07 -17.43
C THR A 43 6.54 1.25 -16.67
N ALA A 44 5.74 2.30 -16.42
CA ALA A 44 6.18 3.53 -15.78
C ALA A 44 7.39 4.20 -16.49
N THR A 45 7.46 4.11 -17.83
CA THR A 45 8.57 4.64 -18.66
C THR A 45 8.22 5.88 -19.46
N LEU A 46 7.08 6.53 -19.20
CA LEU A 46 6.73 7.79 -19.84
C LEU A 46 7.71 8.90 -19.40
N PRO A 47 8.06 9.83 -20.31
CA PRO A 47 9.11 10.81 -20.06
C PRO A 47 8.76 11.87 -19.01
N HIS A 48 7.48 12.05 -18.68
CA HIS A 48 7.04 13.00 -17.66
C HIS A 48 5.81 12.50 -16.89
N GLU A 49 5.78 12.79 -15.59
CA GLU A 49 4.74 12.30 -14.66
C GLU A 49 3.32 12.75 -15.05
N LYS A 50 3.18 13.95 -15.64
CA LYS A 50 1.90 14.49 -16.14
C LYS A 50 1.11 13.57 -17.06
N TYR A 51 1.77 12.65 -17.78
CA TYR A 51 1.09 11.72 -18.67
C TYR A 51 0.43 10.56 -17.92
N TYR A 52 0.72 10.38 -16.63
CA TYR A 52 0.00 9.42 -15.78
C TYR A 52 -1.32 9.99 -15.27
N ASN A 53 -1.34 11.30 -14.98
CA ASN A 53 -2.51 12.00 -14.48
C ASN A 53 -2.46 13.48 -14.87
N ILE A 54 -3.05 13.80 -16.03
CA ILE A 54 -3.02 15.16 -16.56
C ILE A 54 -3.95 16.09 -15.77
N ASP A 55 -5.10 15.59 -15.31
CA ASP A 55 -6.05 16.37 -14.50
C ASP A 55 -5.45 16.86 -13.19
N ALA A 56 -4.72 15.97 -12.47
CA ALA A 56 -4.04 16.35 -11.24
C ALA A 56 -2.93 17.39 -11.51
N TYR A 57 -2.18 17.20 -12.60
CA TYR A 57 -1.14 18.13 -13.03
C TYR A 57 -1.74 19.51 -13.37
N GLU A 58 -2.82 19.58 -14.15
CA GLU A 58 -3.48 20.83 -14.51
C GLU A 58 -4.09 21.54 -13.31
N LYS A 59 -4.77 20.81 -12.41
CA LYS A 59 -5.30 21.39 -11.16
C LYS A 59 -4.18 22.01 -10.33
N ARG A 60 -3.05 21.31 -10.21
CA ARG A 60 -1.86 21.80 -9.51
C ARG A 60 -1.29 23.05 -10.19
N MET A 61 -1.12 23.04 -11.51
CA MET A 61 -0.63 24.20 -12.25
C MET A 61 -1.58 25.40 -12.17
N ASN A 62 -2.89 25.16 -12.17
CA ASN A 62 -3.90 26.21 -12.05
C ASN A 62 -3.90 26.82 -10.63
N ALA A 63 -3.83 25.99 -9.59
CA ALA A 63 -3.70 26.47 -8.21
C ALA A 63 -2.39 27.25 -8.00
N LEU A 64 -1.27 26.80 -8.59
CA LEU A 64 -0.01 27.56 -8.57
C LEU A 64 -0.16 28.93 -9.25
N ARG A 65 -0.83 28.98 -10.40
CA ARG A 65 -1.10 30.23 -11.13
C ARG A 65 -2.02 31.17 -10.35
N GLN A 66 -2.94 30.62 -9.57
CA GLN A 66 -3.86 31.36 -8.70
C GLN A 66 -3.19 31.82 -7.39
N GLY A 67 -1.95 31.41 -7.12
CA GLY A 67 -1.20 31.80 -5.92
C GLY A 67 -1.56 30.98 -4.68
N GLU A 68 -2.28 29.87 -4.84
CA GLU A 68 -2.64 28.97 -3.75
C GLU A 68 -1.47 28.05 -3.37
N TYR A 69 -1.36 27.74 -2.07
CA TYR A 69 -0.33 26.83 -1.56
C TYR A 69 -0.65 25.40 -2.01
N LEU A 70 0.24 24.82 -2.81
CA LEU A 70 0.08 23.45 -3.27
C LEU A 70 0.50 22.46 -2.20
N PRO A 71 -0.33 21.43 -1.90
CA PRO A 71 0.18 20.29 -1.17
C PRO A 71 1.37 19.69 -1.93
N PRO A 72 2.41 19.19 -1.22
CA PRO A 72 3.50 18.45 -1.84
C PRO A 72 2.97 17.37 -2.80
N PRO A 73 3.68 17.07 -3.90
CA PRO A 73 3.29 16.00 -4.82
C PRO A 73 3.04 14.71 -4.02
N GLU A 74 2.00 13.93 -4.36
CA GLU A 74 1.62 12.71 -3.61
C GLU A 74 2.78 11.70 -3.45
N ASP A 75 3.75 11.74 -4.35
CA ASP A 75 4.98 10.93 -4.28
C ASP A 75 6.01 11.41 -3.23
N SER A 76 5.73 12.50 -2.51
CA SER A 76 6.56 12.90 -1.37
C SER A 76 6.23 12.01 -0.17
N TYR A 77 7.12 11.09 0.14
CA TYR A 77 7.02 10.24 1.33
C TYR A 77 6.95 11.08 2.61
N ASP A 78 5.80 11.02 3.29
CA ASP A 78 5.59 11.62 4.61
C ASP A 78 5.98 10.64 5.73
N PHE A 79 7.20 10.80 6.23
CA PHE A 79 7.74 10.00 7.34
C PHE A 79 6.88 10.08 8.61
N GLU A 80 6.24 11.21 8.89
CA GLU A 80 5.44 11.37 10.10
C GLU A 80 4.13 10.57 10.01
N ALA A 81 3.49 10.59 8.84
CA ALA A 81 2.28 9.79 8.58
C ALA A 81 2.56 8.29 8.72
N ASP A 82 3.67 7.81 8.17
CA ASP A 82 4.05 6.39 8.23
C ASP A 82 4.39 5.95 9.66
N MET A 83 5.17 6.74 10.40
CA MET A 83 5.44 6.50 11.82
C MET A 83 4.17 6.49 12.68
N LYS A 84 3.20 7.35 12.36
CA LYS A 84 1.91 7.37 13.05
C LYS A 84 1.08 6.12 12.73
N ALA A 85 1.07 5.66 11.49
CA ALA A 85 0.40 4.44 11.08
C ALA A 85 0.95 3.22 11.84
N VAL A 86 2.27 3.05 11.89
CA VAL A 86 2.94 1.99 12.66
C VAL A 86 2.58 2.05 14.15
N LYS A 87 2.66 3.25 14.76
CA LYS A 87 2.29 3.44 16.18
C LYS A 87 0.82 3.15 16.45
N SER A 88 -0.07 3.45 15.51
CA SER A 88 -1.52 3.21 15.65
C SER A 88 -1.89 1.73 15.57
N SER A 89 -1.20 0.96 14.71
CA SER A 89 -1.41 -0.49 14.59
C SER A 89 -1.10 -1.23 15.90
N HIS A 90 -0.12 -0.75 16.66
CA HIS A 90 0.21 -1.29 17.99
C HIS A 90 -0.74 -0.84 19.10
N LYS A 91 -1.57 0.19 18.84
CA LYS A 91 -2.54 0.72 19.81
C LYS A 91 -3.96 0.18 19.63
N LYS A 92 -4.19 -0.72 18.66
CA LYS A 92 -5.49 -1.39 18.54
C LYS A 92 -5.77 -2.13 19.86
N LYS A 93 -6.73 -1.62 20.63
CA LYS A 93 -7.22 -2.29 21.83
C LYS A 93 -7.75 -3.65 21.37
N PRO A 94 -7.39 -4.76 22.05
CA PRO A 94 -8.00 -6.04 21.73
C PRO A 94 -9.52 -5.85 21.84
N VAL A 95 -10.23 -6.18 20.77
CA VAL A 95 -11.68 -6.24 20.81
C VAL A 95 -12.01 -7.28 21.86
N GLU A 96 -12.63 -6.87 22.96
CA GLU A 96 -13.14 -7.79 23.98
C GLU A 96 -14.23 -8.62 23.31
N GLN A 97 -13.85 -9.82 22.87
CA GLN A 97 -14.82 -10.86 22.58
C GLN A 97 -15.22 -11.47 23.91
N ASP A 98 -16.52 -11.64 24.14
CA ASP A 98 -17.04 -12.37 25.30
C ASP A 98 -16.54 -13.82 25.23
N THR A 99 -15.41 -14.09 25.87
CA THR A 99 -14.82 -15.43 25.98
C THR A 99 -15.36 -16.12 27.22
N TYR A 100 -15.80 -17.37 27.09
CA TYR A 100 -16.28 -18.23 28.16
C TYR A 100 -15.20 -18.66 29.18
N LEU A 101 -14.00 -18.05 29.16
CA LEU A 101 -12.85 -18.44 29.97
C LEU A 101 -12.85 -17.65 31.28
N SER A 102 -12.52 -18.34 32.38
CA SER A 102 -12.37 -17.71 33.68
C SER A 102 -11.18 -16.73 33.67
N ARG A 103 -11.21 -15.77 34.61
CA ARG A 103 -10.16 -14.74 34.76
C ARG A 103 -8.76 -15.35 34.95
N GLU A 104 -8.67 -16.52 35.58
CA GLU A 104 -7.42 -17.23 35.84
C GLU A 104 -6.86 -17.84 34.55
N GLU A 105 -7.69 -18.51 33.76
CA GLU A 105 -7.31 -19.07 32.47
C GLU A 105 -6.88 -18.00 31.45
N LEU A 106 -7.51 -16.82 31.48
CA LEU A 106 -7.10 -15.67 30.67
C LEU A 106 -5.72 -15.13 31.07
N MET A 107 -5.39 -15.17 32.36
CA MET A 107 -4.09 -14.73 32.86
C MET A 107 -2.99 -15.72 32.45
N GLU A 108 -3.25 -17.02 32.53
CA GLU A 108 -2.35 -18.06 32.05
C GLU A 108 -2.14 -17.98 30.53
N LEU A 109 -3.21 -17.77 29.76
CA LEU A 109 -3.11 -17.61 28.30
C LEU A 109 -2.22 -16.41 27.95
N ARG A 110 -2.40 -15.28 28.65
CA ARG A 110 -1.57 -14.08 28.47
C ARG A 110 -0.11 -14.35 28.79
N LYS A 111 0.17 -15.10 29.86
CA LYS A 111 1.54 -15.47 30.25
C LYS A 111 2.19 -16.37 29.20
N VAL A 112 1.50 -17.40 28.73
CA VAL A 112 2.00 -18.31 27.68
C VAL A 112 2.25 -17.56 26.37
N GLN A 113 1.39 -16.60 26.01
CA GLN A 113 1.57 -15.78 24.81
C GLN A 113 2.80 -14.87 24.91
N GLN A 114 3.05 -14.29 26.10
CA GLN A 114 4.26 -13.50 26.36
C GLN A 114 5.51 -14.35 26.28
N GLU A 115 5.52 -15.52 26.93
CA GLU A 115 6.63 -16.47 26.86
C GLU A 115 6.91 -16.90 25.42
N ARG A 116 5.89 -17.22 24.62
CA ARG A 116 6.04 -17.54 23.18
C ARG A 116 6.64 -16.38 22.39
N THR A 117 6.23 -15.15 22.68
CA THR A 117 6.76 -13.96 21.99
C THR A 117 8.22 -13.73 22.34
N GLU A 118 8.61 -13.93 23.59
CA GLU A 118 9.99 -13.85 24.05
C GLU A 118 10.84 -14.96 23.45
N ILE A 119 10.34 -16.21 23.44
CA ILE A 119 11.00 -17.35 22.80
C ILE A 119 11.21 -17.10 21.31
N GLY A 120 10.21 -16.54 20.61
CA GLY A 120 10.35 -16.15 19.21
C GLY A 120 11.46 -15.12 18.98
N LYS A 121 11.55 -14.10 19.85
CA LYS A 121 12.64 -13.10 19.83
C LYS A 121 14.00 -13.74 20.15
N MET A 122 14.05 -14.64 21.12
CA MET A 122 15.28 -15.32 21.54
C MET A 122 15.79 -16.30 20.46
N LYS A 123 14.89 -17.01 19.78
CA LYS A 123 15.21 -17.89 18.64
C LYS A 123 15.69 -17.07 17.44
N LEU A 124 15.07 -15.93 17.18
CA LEU A 124 15.53 -14.98 16.14
C LEU A 124 16.93 -14.45 16.45
N LEU A 125 17.26 -14.28 17.73
CA LEU A 125 18.59 -13.89 18.22
C LEU A 125 19.59 -15.06 18.28
N GLY A 126 19.20 -16.26 17.84
CA GLY A 126 20.09 -17.43 17.75
C GLY A 126 20.38 -18.15 19.07
N MET A 127 19.58 -17.92 20.12
CA MET A 127 19.70 -18.65 21.39
C MET A 127 18.97 -20.00 21.32
N ASP A 128 19.58 -21.04 21.89
CA ASP A 128 19.01 -22.40 21.92
C ASP A 128 18.00 -22.54 23.08
N ILE A 129 16.75 -22.88 22.77
CA ILE A 129 15.64 -22.86 23.72
C ILE A 129 15.00 -24.25 23.78
N LYS A 130 14.80 -24.76 25.00
CA LYS A 130 14.20 -26.08 25.24
C LYS A 130 12.74 -26.12 24.77
N SER A 131 12.37 -27.22 24.11
CA SER A 131 11.03 -27.48 23.53
C SER A 131 9.86 -27.37 24.53
N THR A 132 10.12 -27.52 25.83
CA THR A 132 9.10 -27.46 26.89
C THR A 132 8.71 -26.04 27.32
N TYR A 133 9.38 -25.00 26.83
CA TYR A 133 9.05 -23.60 27.15
C TYR A 133 7.91 -23.07 26.25
N GLY A 134 6.90 -22.42 26.82
CA GLY A 134 5.78 -21.82 26.07
C GLY A 134 4.67 -22.77 25.62
N VAL A 135 4.53 -23.93 26.28
CA VAL A 135 3.49 -24.94 26.02
C VAL A 135 2.57 -25.08 27.23
N ARG A 136 1.25 -24.99 27.04
CA ARG A 136 0.24 -25.31 28.07
C ARG A 136 0.10 -26.82 28.14
N MET A 137 0.34 -27.42 29.30
CA MET A 137 0.05 -28.83 29.54
C MET A 137 -1.43 -28.92 29.92
N ASP A 138 -2.29 -29.21 28.95
CA ASP A 138 -3.66 -29.59 29.28
C ASP A 138 -3.63 -31.03 29.82
N SER A 139 -3.71 -31.17 31.14
CA SER A 139 -4.02 -32.46 31.77
C SER A 139 -5.52 -32.73 31.67
N SER A 140 -6.01 -32.86 30.44
CA SER A 140 -7.29 -33.54 30.15
C SER A 140 -6.95 -34.97 29.78
N ASN A 141 -7.27 -35.88 30.69
CA ASN A 141 -7.02 -37.31 30.63
C ASN A 141 -7.36 -37.93 29.27
N LEU A 142 -6.41 -38.70 28.73
CA LEU A 142 -6.71 -39.84 27.87
C LEU A 142 -7.49 -40.85 28.72
N ASP A 143 -8.77 -41.00 28.44
CA ASP A 143 -9.54 -42.22 28.72
C ASP A 143 -10.64 -42.33 27.65
N ASP A 144 -10.34 -43.06 26.58
CA ASP A 144 -11.20 -44.10 25.98
C ASP A 144 -10.33 -45.07 25.14
#